data_AF-A0A2W7TSI8-F1
#
_entry.id   AF-A0A2W7TSI8-F1
#
_cell.length_a   1.000
_cell.length_b   1.000
_cell.length_c   1.000
_cell.angle_alpha   90.00
_cell.angle_beta   90.00
_cell.angle_gamma   90.00
#
_symmetry.space_group_name_H-M   'P 1'
#
loop_
_entity.id
_entity.type
_entity.pdbx_description
1 polymer ?
#
loop_
_entity_poly.entity_id
_entity_poly.type
_entity_poly.pdbx_seq_one_letter_code
_entity_poly.pdbx_strand_id
1 'polypeptide(L)'
;MKPKLIILSDLWGKDKSDWVSVYFELLKDKLEIQYYDCCKLGEIDKTNYSEENLHNQFINGGIEKAVENLLNFEKNQVDILAFSIGGTIAWKAALKGLNVRSLFAVSSTRLRYEDETPNGSIKGYYGENDTNKPNNDWFEKHSIDFEIIKNQEHDFYTEIDCATFICNEILKKIHTIC
;
A
#
# COMPACT_ATOMS: atom_id res chain seq x y z
N MET A 1 -3.25 -11.38 21.69
CA MET A 1 -2.75 -11.71 20.34
C MET A 1 -2.57 -10.39 19.61
N LYS A 2 -1.46 -10.16 18.90
CA LYS A 2 -1.23 -8.90 18.17
C LYS A 2 -2.12 -8.89 16.91
N PRO A 3 -2.70 -7.75 16.51
CA PRO A 3 -3.36 -7.64 15.21
C PRO A 3 -2.35 -7.87 14.09
N LYS A 4 -2.76 -8.56 13.02
CA LYS A 4 -1.94 -8.77 11.83
C LYS A 4 -1.99 -7.54 10.92
N LEU A 5 -0.82 -7.06 10.51
CA LEU A 5 -0.66 -6.03 9.49
C LEU A 5 0.15 -6.60 8.32
N ILE A 6 -0.41 -6.51 7.12
CA ILE A 6 0.30 -6.81 5.89
C ILE A 6 1.03 -5.57 5.41
N ILE A 7 2.29 -5.71 4.99
CA ILE A 7 3.02 -4.67 4.26
C ILE A 7 3.20 -5.12 2.81
N LEU A 8 2.67 -4.35 1.85
CA LEU A 8 2.89 -4.56 0.42
C LEU A 8 3.89 -3.54 -0.12
N SER A 9 4.98 -4.02 -0.73
CA SER A 9 6.04 -3.17 -1.28
C SER A 9 5.57 -2.30 -2.45
N ASP A 10 6.42 -1.36 -2.85
CA ASP A 10 6.28 -0.65 -4.11
C ASP A 10 6.73 -1.50 -5.31
N LEU A 11 6.88 -0.83 -6.47
CA LEU A 11 7.23 -1.44 -7.76
C LEU A 11 8.61 -2.10 -7.76
N TRP A 12 9.50 -1.71 -6.85
CA TRP A 12 10.84 -2.29 -6.81
C TRP A 12 10.83 -3.66 -6.14
N GLY A 13 9.84 -3.95 -5.30
CA GLY A 13 9.87 -5.17 -4.51
C GLY A 13 10.97 -5.11 -3.45
N LYS A 14 11.37 -6.28 -2.93
CA LYS A 14 12.31 -6.33 -1.79
C LYS A 14 13.68 -5.71 -2.08
N ASP A 15 14.17 -5.76 -3.32
CA ASP A 15 15.59 -5.48 -3.61
C ASP A 15 15.95 -3.98 -3.56
N LYS A 16 14.98 -3.05 -3.52
CA LYS A 16 15.20 -1.62 -3.20
C LYS A 16 14.27 -1.09 -2.10
N SER A 17 13.82 -1.99 -1.22
CA SER A 17 12.89 -1.66 -0.14
C SER A 17 13.54 -1.63 1.24
N ASP A 18 14.81 -1.18 1.34
CA ASP A 18 15.51 -1.08 2.63
C ASP A 18 14.76 -0.20 3.65
N TRP A 19 14.03 0.79 3.16
CA TRP A 19 13.15 1.67 3.94
C TRP A 19 12.03 0.92 4.67
N VAL A 20 11.59 -0.26 4.20
CA VAL A 20 10.56 -1.06 4.87
C VAL A 20 11.00 -1.51 6.27
N SER A 21 12.31 -1.66 6.49
CA SER A 21 12.85 -2.01 7.81
C SER A 21 12.45 -0.99 8.88
N VAL A 22 12.36 0.30 8.53
CA VAL A 22 11.92 1.37 9.44
C VAL A 22 10.48 1.12 9.88
N TYR A 23 9.58 0.83 8.94
CA TYR A 23 8.18 0.49 9.24
C TYR A 23 8.07 -0.77 10.10
N PHE A 24 8.87 -1.80 9.78
CA PHE A 24 8.89 -3.04 10.56
C PHE A 24 9.29 -2.77 12.01
N GLU A 25 10.40 -2.06 12.23
CA GLU A 25 10.90 -1.75 13.57
C GLU A 25 9.92 -0.92 14.39
N LEU A 26 9.26 0.06 13.78
CA LEU A 26 8.29 0.92 14.46
C LEU A 26 6.97 0.20 14.83
N LEU A 27 6.59 -0.85 14.09
CA LEU A 27 5.27 -1.47 14.22
C LEU A 27 5.30 -2.86 14.90
N LYS A 28 6.43 -3.58 14.87
CA LYS A 28 6.53 -4.99 15.30
C LYS A 28 6.18 -5.24 16.77
N ASP A 29 6.33 -4.24 17.63
CA ASP A 29 6.02 -4.39 19.06
C ASP A 29 4.52 -4.43 19.34
N LYS A 30 3.71 -3.89 18.43
CA LYS A 30 2.25 -3.81 18.57
C LYS A 30 1.52 -4.72 17.59
N LEU A 31 2.12 -5.01 16.43
CA LEU A 31 1.49 -5.73 15.33
C LEU A 31 2.28 -6.98 14.95
N GLU A 32 1.58 -7.99 14.44
CA GLU A 32 2.19 -9.11 13.75
C GLU A 32 2.34 -8.74 12.27
N ILE A 33 3.57 -8.51 11.81
CA ILE A 33 3.82 -7.98 10.47
C ILE A 33 4.10 -9.10 9.49
N GLN A 34 3.33 -9.14 8.39
CA GLN A 34 3.57 -9.99 7.24
C GLN A 34 3.96 -9.11 6.04
N TYR A 35 5.18 -9.24 5.55
CA TYR A 35 5.62 -8.53 4.35
C TYR A 35 5.38 -9.36 3.08
N TYR A 36 4.90 -8.72 2.02
CA TYR A 36 4.90 -9.27 0.67
C TYR A 36 5.62 -8.35 -0.30
N ASP A 37 6.49 -8.99 -1.08
CA ASP A 37 7.16 -8.38 -2.24
C ASP A 37 6.19 -8.40 -3.43
N CYS A 38 5.76 -7.23 -3.90
CA CYS A 38 4.84 -7.09 -5.03
C CYS A 38 5.40 -7.65 -6.33
N CYS A 39 6.73 -7.63 -6.54
CA CYS A 39 7.34 -8.28 -7.70
C CYS A 39 7.18 -9.80 -7.62
N LYS A 40 7.27 -10.40 -6.42
CA LYS A 40 7.01 -11.83 -6.26
C LYS A 40 5.55 -12.18 -6.41
N LEU A 41 4.66 -11.38 -5.81
CA LEU A 41 3.21 -11.58 -5.97
C LEU A 41 2.80 -11.49 -7.44
N GLY A 42 3.34 -10.51 -8.18
CA GLY A 42 3.04 -10.27 -9.58
C GLY A 42 3.84 -11.09 -10.57
N GLU A 43 4.70 -12.00 -10.11
CA GLU A 43 5.60 -12.82 -10.95
C GLU A 43 6.45 -11.99 -11.93
N ILE A 44 6.91 -10.82 -11.47
CA ILE A 44 7.66 -9.85 -12.28
C ILE A 44 9.09 -10.33 -12.53
N ASP A 45 9.51 -10.32 -13.78
CA ASP A 45 10.90 -10.56 -14.17
C ASP A 45 11.75 -9.32 -13.88
N LYS A 46 12.69 -9.49 -12.95
CA LYS A 46 13.62 -8.45 -12.50
C LYS A 46 14.96 -8.47 -13.24
N THR A 47 15.12 -9.27 -14.30
CA THR A 47 16.34 -9.32 -15.10
C THR A 47 16.70 -7.95 -15.69
N ASN A 48 15.70 -7.20 -16.16
CA ASN A 48 15.83 -5.78 -16.48
C ASN A 48 15.15 -4.93 -15.41
N TYR A 49 15.95 -4.40 -14.48
CA TYR A 49 15.47 -3.79 -13.24
C TYR A 49 15.33 -2.25 -13.33
N SER A 50 14.76 -1.76 -14.45
CA SER A 50 14.40 -0.36 -14.63
C SER A 50 12.94 -0.10 -14.23
N GLU A 51 12.64 1.13 -13.80
CA GLU A 51 11.28 1.52 -13.41
C GLU A 51 10.28 1.27 -14.54
N GLU A 52 10.62 1.72 -15.77
CA GLU A 52 9.78 1.55 -16.95
C GLU A 52 9.47 0.07 -17.21
N ASN A 53 10.48 -0.81 -17.15
CA ASN A 53 10.30 -2.23 -17.43
C ASN A 53 9.42 -2.92 -16.37
N LEU A 54 9.65 -2.63 -15.09
CA LEU A 54 8.84 -3.19 -14.00
C LEU A 54 7.41 -2.68 -14.06
N HIS A 55 7.24 -1.36 -14.22
CA HIS A 55 5.93 -0.73 -14.37
C HIS A 55 5.16 -1.34 -15.55
N ASN A 56 5.80 -1.51 -16.71
CA ASN A 56 5.19 -2.14 -17.87
C ASN A 56 4.74 -3.58 -17.59
N GLN A 57 5.51 -4.37 -16.86
CA GLN A 57 5.08 -5.72 -16.48
C GLN A 57 3.88 -5.70 -15.52
N PHE A 58 3.87 -4.80 -14.54
CA PHE A 58 2.74 -4.65 -13.62
C PHE A 58 1.44 -4.31 -14.34
N ILE A 59 1.46 -3.32 -15.25
CA ILE A 59 0.24 -2.92 -15.98
C ILE A 59 -0.20 -3.94 -17.04
N ASN A 60 0.70 -4.84 -17.47
CA ASN A 60 0.42 -5.89 -18.45
C ASN A 60 0.15 -7.26 -17.80
N GLY A 61 -0.55 -7.27 -16.66
CA GLY A 61 -1.01 -8.50 -15.99
C GLY A 61 -0.37 -8.78 -14.63
N GLY A 62 0.73 -8.11 -14.28
CA GLY A 62 1.40 -8.32 -13.00
C GLY A 62 0.56 -7.89 -11.80
N ILE A 63 -0.26 -6.83 -11.93
CA ILE A 63 -1.22 -6.42 -10.89
C ILE A 63 -2.26 -7.52 -10.65
N GLU A 64 -2.86 -8.04 -11.72
CA GLU A 64 -3.88 -9.09 -11.64
C GLU A 64 -3.31 -10.36 -11.00
N LYS A 65 -2.09 -10.75 -11.39
CA LYS A 65 -1.39 -11.88 -10.80
C LYS A 65 -1.11 -11.67 -9.31
N ALA A 66 -0.67 -10.46 -8.93
CA ALA A 66 -0.43 -10.12 -7.55
C ALA A 66 -1.69 -10.18 -6.69
N VAL A 67 -2.81 -9.70 -7.22
CA VAL A 67 -4.12 -9.78 -6.57
C VAL A 67 -4.55 -11.23 -6.35
N GLU A 68 -4.46 -12.09 -7.37
CA GLU A 68 -4.77 -13.53 -7.27
C GLU A 68 -3.94 -14.21 -6.19
N ASN A 69 -2.63 -13.97 -6.19
CA ASN A 69 -1.71 -14.57 -5.22
C ASN A 69 -1.99 -14.05 -3.79
N LEU A 70 -2.27 -12.76 -3.62
CA LEU A 70 -2.62 -12.21 -2.31
C LEU A 70 -3.92 -12.81 -1.75
N LEU A 71 -4.96 -12.94 -2.58
CA LEU A 71 -6.22 -13.61 -2.21
C LEU A 71 -6.00 -15.08 -1.86
N ASN A 72 -5.03 -15.75 -2.47
CA ASN A 72 -4.69 -17.13 -2.17
C ASN A 72 -3.97 -17.28 -0.82
N PHE A 73 -3.11 -16.34 -0.47
CA PHE A 73 -2.34 -16.38 0.78
C PHE A 73 -3.13 -15.92 2.00
N GLU A 74 -4.05 -14.97 1.84
CA GLU A 74 -4.75 -14.33 2.95
C GLU A 74 -6.23 -14.68 2.96
N LYS A 75 -6.65 -15.39 4.02
CA LYS A 75 -8.04 -15.89 4.17
C LYS A 75 -8.80 -15.24 5.32
N ASN A 76 -8.09 -14.58 6.23
CA ASN A 76 -8.67 -13.93 7.40
C ASN A 76 -8.82 -12.43 7.18
N GLN A 77 -9.52 -11.77 8.10
CA GLN A 77 -9.55 -10.31 8.10
C GLN A 77 -8.17 -9.74 8.40
N VAL A 78 -7.71 -8.76 7.61
CA VAL A 78 -6.37 -8.18 7.69
C VAL A 78 -6.40 -6.64 7.64
N ASP A 79 -5.44 -5.99 8.29
CA ASP A 79 -5.08 -4.61 7.95
C ASP A 79 -3.93 -4.63 6.95
N ILE A 80 -3.87 -3.62 6.07
CA ILE A 80 -2.85 -3.54 5.03
C ILE A 80 -2.25 -2.13 5.01
N LEU A 81 -0.92 -2.06 5.04
CA LEU A 81 -0.12 -0.89 4.71
C LEU A 81 0.54 -1.15 3.36
N ALA A 82 0.25 -0.33 2.35
CA ALA A 82 0.65 -0.61 0.98
C ALA A 82 1.22 0.63 0.29
N PHE A 83 2.32 0.44 -0.42
CA PHE A 83 3.10 1.53 -1.01
C PHE A 83 3.03 1.49 -2.52
N SER A 84 2.85 2.66 -3.15
CA SER A 84 2.84 2.80 -4.61
C SER A 84 1.93 1.76 -5.29
N ILE A 85 2.46 0.93 -6.20
CA ILE A 85 1.70 -0.12 -6.88
C ILE A 85 1.04 -1.12 -5.92
N GLY A 86 1.66 -1.36 -4.76
CA GLY A 86 1.11 -2.22 -3.70
C GLY A 86 -0.26 -1.75 -3.24
N GLY A 87 -0.51 -0.44 -3.21
CA GLY A 87 -1.81 0.10 -2.84
C GLY A 87 -2.90 -0.23 -3.85
N THR A 88 -2.58 -0.19 -5.15
CA THR A 88 -3.51 -0.66 -6.20
C THR A 88 -3.76 -2.15 -6.10
N ILE A 89 -2.74 -2.95 -5.77
CA ILE A 89 -2.90 -4.39 -5.56
C ILE A 89 -3.84 -4.65 -4.36
N ALA A 90 -3.63 -3.97 -3.22
CA ALA A 90 -4.49 -4.11 -2.05
C ALA A 90 -5.93 -3.68 -2.35
N TRP A 91 -6.11 -2.55 -3.03
CA TRP A 91 -7.41 -2.03 -3.43
C TRP A 91 -8.19 -3.04 -4.27
N LYS A 92 -7.56 -3.55 -5.34
CA LYS A 92 -8.18 -4.52 -6.24
C LYS A 92 -8.42 -5.87 -5.56
N ALA A 93 -7.54 -6.30 -4.66
CA ALA A 93 -7.75 -7.50 -3.88
C ALA A 93 -8.97 -7.36 -2.95
N ALA A 94 -9.13 -6.21 -2.30
CA ALA A 94 -10.29 -5.92 -1.48
C ALA A 94 -11.60 -5.90 -2.30
N LEU A 95 -11.59 -5.29 -3.49
CA LEU A 95 -12.73 -5.35 -4.43
C LEU A 95 -13.07 -6.78 -4.86
N LYS A 96 -12.05 -7.65 -4.99
CA LYS A 96 -12.21 -9.08 -5.32
C LYS A 96 -12.50 -9.98 -4.12
N GLY A 97 -12.81 -9.40 -2.95
CA GLY A 97 -13.30 -10.15 -1.79
C GLY A 97 -12.26 -10.46 -0.71
N LEU A 98 -11.06 -9.88 -0.77
CA LEU A 98 -10.15 -9.91 0.37
C LEU A 98 -10.81 -9.14 1.53
N ASN A 99 -10.93 -9.78 2.70
CA ASN A 99 -11.54 -9.16 3.87
C ASN A 99 -10.56 -8.16 4.51
N VAL A 100 -10.56 -6.93 4.02
CA VAL A 100 -9.70 -5.85 4.52
C VAL A 100 -10.44 -5.03 5.56
N ARG A 101 -9.90 -4.97 6.78
CA ARG A 101 -10.41 -4.09 7.84
C ARG A 101 -9.98 -2.65 7.61
N SER A 102 -8.67 -2.45 7.43
CA SER A 102 -8.09 -1.13 7.14
C SER A 102 -7.09 -1.22 6.00
N LEU A 103 -7.17 -0.28 5.05
CA LEU A 103 -6.17 -0.05 4.02
C LEU A 103 -5.53 1.32 4.21
N PHE A 104 -4.23 1.33 4.49
CA PHE A 104 -3.38 2.51 4.49
C PHE A 104 -2.61 2.55 3.17
N ALA A 105 -3.11 3.35 2.23
CA ALA A 105 -2.60 3.49 0.88
C ALA A 105 -1.61 4.67 0.82
N VAL A 106 -0.31 4.37 0.71
CA VAL A 106 0.75 5.38 0.73
C VAL A 106 1.30 5.58 -0.68
N SER A 107 1.24 6.81 -1.19
CA SER A 107 1.59 7.19 -2.56
C SER A 107 1.02 6.24 -3.61
N SER A 108 -0.17 5.69 -3.40
CA SER A 108 -0.63 4.58 -4.22
C SER A 108 -0.93 5.04 -5.65
N THR A 109 -0.18 4.51 -6.61
CA THR A 109 -0.33 4.86 -8.02
C THR A 109 -1.59 4.22 -8.58
N ARG A 110 -2.17 4.78 -9.64
CA ARG A 110 -3.31 4.26 -10.38
C ARG A 110 -4.66 4.20 -9.66
N LEU A 111 -4.74 4.44 -8.34
CA LEU A 111 -6.03 4.54 -7.63
C LEU A 111 -6.96 5.59 -8.25
N ARG A 112 -6.39 6.70 -8.77
CA ARG A 112 -7.12 7.75 -9.50
C ARG A 112 -7.91 7.27 -10.73
N TYR A 113 -7.69 6.04 -11.18
CA TYR A 113 -8.40 5.40 -12.30
C TYR A 113 -9.47 4.40 -11.84
N GLU A 114 -9.58 4.13 -10.55
CA GLU A 114 -10.59 3.22 -10.01
C GLU A 114 -11.92 3.96 -9.84
N ASP A 115 -13.02 3.28 -10.16
CA ASP A 115 -14.39 3.81 -10.07
C ASP A 115 -15.21 3.20 -8.93
N GLU A 116 -14.73 2.10 -8.36
CA GLU A 116 -15.37 1.38 -7.25
C GLU A 116 -14.52 1.49 -5.98
N THR A 117 -15.18 1.60 -4.81
CA THR A 117 -14.52 1.60 -3.49
C THR A 117 -14.67 0.23 -2.83
N PRO A 118 -13.60 -0.42 -2.36
CA PRO A 118 -13.72 -1.63 -1.57
C PRO A 118 -14.28 -1.36 -0.17
N ASN A 119 -14.83 -2.40 0.45
CA ASN A 119 -15.25 -2.33 1.85
C ASN A 119 -14.02 -2.20 2.78
N GLY A 120 -14.25 -1.61 3.96
CA GLY A 120 -13.23 -1.39 4.97
C GLY A 120 -12.89 0.09 5.17
N SER A 121 -12.08 0.39 6.18
CA SER A 121 -11.62 1.76 6.41
C SER A 121 -10.40 2.04 5.54
N ILE A 122 -10.46 3.08 4.72
CA ILE A 122 -9.35 3.44 3.82
C ILE A 122 -8.80 4.79 4.24
N LYS A 123 -7.47 4.91 4.33
CA LYS A 123 -6.78 6.20 4.47
C LYS A 123 -5.66 6.31 3.45
N GLY A 124 -5.67 7.38 2.66
CA GLY A 124 -4.62 7.73 1.71
C GLY A 124 -3.55 8.63 2.34
N TYR A 125 -2.29 8.47 1.93
CA TYR A 125 -1.21 9.41 2.23
C TYR A 125 -0.49 9.75 0.94
N TYR A 126 -0.38 11.02 0.60
CA TYR A 126 0.26 11.46 -0.66
C TYR A 126 1.18 12.64 -0.42
N GLY A 127 2.30 12.68 -1.16
CA GLY A 127 3.07 13.90 -1.29
C GLY A 127 2.28 14.98 -2.01
N GLU A 128 2.44 16.24 -1.58
CA GLU A 128 1.82 17.40 -2.23
C GLU A 128 2.14 17.45 -3.73
N ASN A 129 3.39 17.16 -4.09
CA ASN A 129 3.91 17.20 -5.46
C ASN A 129 3.81 15.85 -6.18
N ASP A 130 3.31 14.78 -5.52
CA ASP A 130 3.12 13.49 -6.17
C ASP A 130 2.14 13.62 -7.35
N THR A 131 2.65 13.38 -8.56
CA THR A 131 1.90 13.46 -9.82
C THR A 131 0.90 12.32 -9.99
N ASN A 132 1.03 11.25 -9.19
CA ASN A 132 0.14 10.10 -9.21
C ASN A 132 -1.06 10.21 -8.27
N LYS A 133 -1.05 11.19 -7.37
CA LYS A 133 -2.13 11.51 -6.42
C LYS A 133 -3.50 11.68 -7.12
N PRO A 134 -4.58 11.07 -6.60
CA PRO A 134 -5.95 11.40 -7.02
C PRO A 134 -6.30 12.86 -6.74
N ASN A 135 -7.19 13.46 -7.53
CA ASN A 135 -7.70 14.80 -7.26
C ASN A 135 -8.76 14.77 -6.12
N ASN A 136 -9.14 15.95 -5.64
CA ASN A 136 -10.13 16.07 -4.56
C ASN A 136 -11.48 15.44 -4.94
N ASP A 137 -11.94 15.63 -6.19
CA ASP A 137 -13.17 15.02 -6.69
C ASP A 137 -13.17 13.48 -6.54
N TRP A 138 -12.02 12.84 -6.77
CA TRP A 138 -11.87 11.40 -6.58
C TRP A 138 -11.96 11.03 -5.10
N PHE A 139 -11.29 11.75 -4.19
CA PHE A 139 -11.39 11.48 -2.75
C PHE A 139 -12.82 11.67 -2.23
N GLU A 140 -13.51 12.72 -2.69
CA GLU A 140 -14.91 12.99 -2.34
C GLU A 140 -15.84 11.89 -2.87
N LYS A 141 -15.71 11.52 -4.15
CA LYS A 141 -16.49 10.45 -4.80
C LYS A 141 -16.38 9.14 -4.01
N HIS A 142 -15.17 8.78 -3.59
CA HIS A 142 -14.92 7.53 -2.89
C HIS A 142 -15.10 7.63 -1.37
N SER A 143 -15.34 8.85 -0.83
CA SER A 143 -15.48 9.12 0.61
C SER A 143 -14.30 8.59 1.42
N ILE A 144 -13.08 8.85 0.95
CA ILE A 144 -11.83 8.36 1.55
C ILE A 144 -11.16 9.48 2.34
N ASP A 145 -10.76 9.17 3.58
CA ASP A 145 -9.87 10.03 4.35
C ASP A 145 -8.48 10.07 3.71
N PHE A 146 -7.86 11.25 3.64
CA PHE A 146 -6.50 11.37 3.11
C PHE A 146 -5.69 12.41 3.86
N GLU A 147 -4.37 12.27 3.78
CA GLU A 147 -3.40 13.23 4.29
C GLU A 147 -2.46 13.63 3.16
N ILE A 148 -2.20 14.94 3.03
CA ILE A 148 -1.24 15.49 2.08
C ILE A 148 0.02 15.93 2.83
N ILE A 149 1.16 15.32 2.50
CA ILE A 149 2.45 15.65 3.10
C ILE A 149 3.09 16.78 2.28
N LYS A 150 3.27 17.94 2.91
CA LYS A 150 3.72 19.17 2.24
C LYS A 150 5.15 19.05 1.68
N ASN A 151 5.39 19.64 0.51
CA ASN A 151 6.67 19.64 -0.19
C ASN A 151 7.27 18.24 -0.44
N GLN A 152 6.44 17.20 -0.44
CA GLN A 152 6.88 15.83 -0.62
C GLN A 152 6.50 15.29 -2.00
N GLU A 153 7.39 14.45 -2.53
CA GLU A 153 7.24 13.79 -3.83
C GLU A 153 6.64 12.38 -3.66
N HIS A 154 6.69 11.56 -4.70
CA HIS A 154 6.12 10.22 -4.70
C HIS A 154 6.74 9.27 -3.68
N ASP A 155 8.07 9.29 -3.54
CA ASP A 155 8.88 8.37 -2.74
C ASP A 155 9.11 8.85 -1.30
N PHE A 156 8.32 9.83 -0.83
CA PHE A 156 8.40 10.39 0.52
C PHE A 156 8.33 9.33 1.62
N TYR A 157 7.65 8.22 1.35
CA TYR A 157 7.49 7.10 2.27
C TYR A 157 8.82 6.39 2.59
N THR A 158 9.88 6.65 1.83
CA THR A 158 11.23 6.14 2.09
C THR A 158 11.97 6.96 3.15
N GLU A 159 11.51 8.17 3.45
CA GLU A 159 12.08 9.06 4.46
C GLU A 159 11.66 8.64 5.87
N ILE A 160 12.61 8.65 6.81
CA ILE A 160 12.38 8.19 8.19
C ILE A 160 11.31 9.00 8.91
N ASP A 161 11.29 10.33 8.72
CA ASP A 161 10.32 11.21 9.39
C ASP A 161 8.89 10.92 8.89
N CYS A 162 8.74 10.72 7.58
CA CYS A 162 7.47 10.34 6.97
C CYS A 162 7.00 8.94 7.39
N ALA A 163 7.92 7.97 7.41
CA ALA A 163 7.64 6.62 7.90
C ALA A 163 7.20 6.64 9.37
N THR A 164 7.87 7.44 10.20
CA THR A 164 7.55 7.61 11.62
C THR A 164 6.17 8.24 11.79
N PHE A 165 5.85 9.29 11.03
CA PHE A 165 4.55 9.92 11.02
C PHE A 165 3.43 8.92 10.66
N ILE A 166 3.57 8.20 9.54
CA ILE A 166 2.58 7.22 9.08
C ILE A 166 2.39 6.12 10.14
N CYS A 167 3.48 5.56 10.68
CA CYS A 167 3.41 4.51 11.70
C CYS A 167 2.66 4.99 12.95
N ASN A 168 2.93 6.22 13.41
CA ASN A 168 2.23 6.80 14.56
C ASN A 168 0.72 6.94 14.30
N GLU A 169 0.32 7.36 13.11
CA GLU A 169 -1.09 7.45 12.72
C GLU A 169 -1.78 6.08 12.69
N ILE A 170 -1.11 5.06 12.14
CA ILE A 170 -1.60 3.67 12.13
C ILE A 170 -1.81 3.18 13.57
N LEU A 171 -0.81 3.38 14.43
CA LEU A 171 -0.88 2.95 15.82
C LEU A 171 -2.02 3.64 16.58
N LYS A 172 -2.23 4.95 16.41
CA LYS A 172 -3.38 5.66 17.02
C LYS A 172 -4.71 5.05 16.61
N LYS A 173 -4.88 4.74 15.32
CA LYS A 173 -6.11 4.16 14.78
C LYS A 173 -6.37 2.77 15.35
N ILE A 174 -5.34 1.95 15.48
CA ILE A 174 -5.46 0.59 16.05
C ILE A 174 -5.77 0.62 17.55
N HIS A 175 -5.25 1.58 18.32
CA HIS A 175 -5.58 1.71 19.75
C HIS A 175 -7.03 2.16 20.02
N THR A 176 -7.73 2.69 19.02
CA THR A 176 -9.12 3.17 19.17
C THR A 176 -10.16 2.05 18.94
N ILE A 177 -9.73 0.87 18.47
CA ILE A 177 -10.59 -0.27 18.10
C ILE A 177 -10.55 -1.39 19.17
N CYS A 178 -9.67 -1.28 20.16
CA CYS A 178 -9.57 -2.19 21.31
C CYS A 178 -10.26 -1.61 22.55
#